data_AF-A0A9W6VB33-F1
#
_entry.id   AF-A0A9W6VB33-F1
#
_cell.length_a   1.000
_cell.length_b   1.000
_cell.length_c   1.000
_cell.angle_alpha   90.00
_cell.angle_beta   90.00
_cell.angle_gamma   90.00
#
_symmetry.space_group_name_H-M   'P 1'
#
loop_
_entity.id
_entity.type
_entity.pdbx_description
1 polymer ?
#
loop_
_entity_poly.entity_id
_entity_poly.type
_entity_poly.pdbx_seq_one_letter_code
_entity_poly.pdbx_strand_id
1 'polypeptide(L)'
;MTYPAVVRAILVVNPQATSTTPGGRDVLAHALASQVKLEVVETDYRGHALTVAHAAARDGVDLVVAHGGDGTVNEVVNGLLADGVGEAPALGVVPGGSANVFARALGISHDPVEATHQLLHAIEDGHSRMVGLGRADDQWFTFNAGLGWDADVVTTVADRRGKQTNSLLYMRAAIACYFRPPQGRHALSVHLPGEEPFEVRTAFISNTGPWSYLGDRPLHLNAGTSFDTGLGLFALRRLSLPTVFRHTRQALRKEAKRHRGRQLACYDDLSELSVSAEEPVNFQVDGDPVGPRRLVRFSSVSAALTVLV
;
A
#
# COMPACT_ATOMS: atom_id res chain seq x y z
N MET A 1 7.52 11.56 -40.83
CA MET A 1 8.10 10.52 -39.95
C MET A 1 8.27 11.16 -38.59
N THR A 2 7.31 10.98 -37.70
CA THR A 2 7.41 11.43 -36.31
C THR A 2 8.22 10.35 -35.61
N TYR A 3 9.46 10.67 -35.21
CA TYR A 3 10.21 9.78 -34.33
C TYR A 3 9.40 9.62 -33.04
N PRO A 4 9.28 8.40 -32.47
CA PRO A 4 8.63 8.25 -31.17
C PRO A 4 9.32 9.19 -30.18
N ALA A 5 8.51 9.91 -29.40
CA ALA A 5 9.03 10.80 -28.38
C ALA A 5 9.89 9.99 -27.40
N VAL A 6 11.09 10.47 -27.10
CA VAL A 6 11.97 9.81 -26.14
C VAL A 6 11.33 9.91 -24.76
N VAL A 7 10.96 8.76 -24.19
CA VAL A 7 10.40 8.67 -22.83
C VAL A 7 11.41 9.24 -21.83
N ARG A 8 11.02 10.26 -21.08
CA ARG A 8 11.78 10.79 -19.95
C ARG A 8 11.38 10.01 -18.70
N ALA A 9 12.36 9.50 -17.97
CA ALA A 9 12.11 8.75 -16.76
C ALA A 9 12.99 9.18 -15.60
N ILE A 10 12.45 9.07 -14.38
CA ILE A 10 13.22 9.20 -13.14
C ILE A 10 13.17 7.87 -12.39
N LEU A 11 14.33 7.31 -12.07
CA LEU A 11 14.47 6.17 -11.17
C LEU A 11 14.73 6.67 -9.75
N VAL A 12 13.75 6.50 -8.87
CA VAL A 12 13.85 6.82 -7.44
C VAL A 12 14.29 5.57 -6.67
N VAL A 13 15.45 5.64 -6.03
CA VAL A 13 16.08 4.49 -5.36
C VAL A 13 16.10 4.70 -3.85
N ASN A 14 15.65 3.71 -3.10
CA ASN A 14 15.87 3.65 -1.66
C ASN A 14 17.10 2.78 -1.35
N PRO A 15 18.28 3.38 -1.10
CA PRO A 15 19.51 2.61 -0.84
C PRO A 15 19.45 1.84 0.49
N GLN A 16 18.47 2.14 1.35
CA GLN A 16 18.25 1.46 2.63
C GLN A 16 17.19 0.35 2.54
N ALA A 17 16.65 0.07 1.35
CA ALA A 17 15.71 -1.02 1.15
C ALA A 17 16.44 -2.38 1.26
N THR A 18 15.73 -3.40 1.74
CA THR A 18 16.32 -4.66 2.23
C THR A 18 17.14 -5.43 1.18
N SER A 19 16.69 -5.43 -0.08
CA SER A 19 17.33 -6.17 -1.18
C SER A 19 18.02 -5.26 -2.19
N THR A 20 18.01 -3.93 -1.98
CA THR A 20 18.69 -2.99 -2.85
C THR A 20 20.21 -3.01 -2.58
N THR A 21 21.00 -3.14 -3.64
CA THR A 21 22.46 -3.07 -3.59
C THR A 21 22.97 -2.06 -4.62
N PRO A 22 24.13 -1.43 -4.42
CA PRO A 22 24.70 -0.51 -5.43
C PRO A 22 24.88 -1.17 -6.80
N GLY A 23 25.36 -2.41 -6.85
CA GLY A 23 25.50 -3.15 -8.10
C GLY A 23 24.17 -3.46 -8.77
N GLY A 24 23.14 -3.87 -8.01
CA GLY A 24 21.80 -4.10 -8.54
C GLY A 24 21.15 -2.81 -9.06
N ARG A 25 21.33 -1.70 -8.34
CA ARG A 25 20.92 -0.36 -8.78
C ARG A 25 21.57 0.01 -10.10
N ASP A 26 22.88 -0.16 -10.23
CA ASP A 26 23.63 0.22 -11.44
C ASP A 26 23.20 -0.61 -12.66
N VAL A 27 22.95 -1.91 -12.46
CA VAL A 27 22.41 -2.78 -13.51
C VAL A 27 21.02 -2.31 -13.93
N LEU A 28 20.12 -2.02 -12.98
CA LEU A 28 18.78 -1.49 -13.25
C LEU A 28 18.85 -0.15 -14.00
N ALA A 29 19.67 0.78 -13.52
CA ALA A 29 19.84 2.10 -14.13
C ALA A 29 20.38 1.99 -15.55
N HIS A 30 21.38 1.14 -15.78
CA HIS A 30 21.93 0.91 -17.11
C HIS A 30 20.91 0.29 -18.07
N ALA A 31 20.14 -0.69 -17.60
CA ALA A 31 19.12 -1.35 -18.39
C ALA A 31 18.00 -0.36 -18.79
N LEU A 32 17.48 0.43 -17.84
CA LEU A 32 16.48 1.46 -18.12
C LEU A 32 17.03 2.55 -19.08
N ALA A 33 18.24 3.03 -18.84
CA ALA A 33 18.85 4.07 -19.68
C ALA A 33 19.06 3.64 -21.15
N SER A 34 18.96 2.34 -21.46
CA SER A 34 19.00 1.84 -22.84
C SER A 34 17.72 2.11 -23.64
N GLN A 35 16.57 2.30 -22.97
CA GLN A 35 15.27 2.52 -23.60
C GLN A 35 14.70 3.93 -23.35
N VAL A 36 15.08 4.57 -22.24
CA VAL A 36 14.52 5.87 -21.82
C VAL A 36 15.62 6.88 -21.49
N LYS A 37 15.29 8.17 -21.56
CA LYS A 37 16.14 9.25 -21.03
C LYS A 37 16.01 9.26 -19.51
N LEU A 38 16.93 8.58 -18.85
CA LEU A 38 16.89 8.30 -17.41
C LEU A 38 17.66 9.32 -16.57
N GLU A 39 17.03 9.78 -15.49
CA GLU A 39 17.68 10.38 -14.33
C GLU A 39 17.57 9.42 -13.14
N VAL A 40 18.62 9.32 -12.32
CA VAL A 40 18.63 8.45 -11.13
C VAL A 40 18.75 9.30 -9.89
N VAL A 41 17.84 9.12 -8.94
CA VAL A 41 17.81 9.85 -7.67
C VAL A 41 17.81 8.86 -6.52
N GLU A 42 18.83 8.92 -5.67
CA GLU A 42 18.84 8.18 -4.41
C GLU A 42 18.15 8.99 -3.31
N THR A 43 17.33 8.30 -2.52
CA THR A 43 16.63 8.92 -1.40
C THR A 43 17.53 9.06 -0.18
N ASP A 44 17.49 10.22 0.47
CA ASP A 44 18.37 10.57 1.58
C ASP A 44 17.65 10.51 2.93
N TYR A 45 16.34 10.81 2.92
CA TYR A 45 15.50 10.89 4.10
C TYR A 45 14.06 10.45 3.79
N ARG A 46 13.27 10.21 4.84
CA ARG A 46 11.84 9.85 4.72
C ARG A 46 11.06 11.00 4.10
N GLY A 47 10.27 10.72 3.07
CA GLY A 47 9.56 11.72 2.28
C GLY A 47 10.36 12.25 1.09
N HIS A 48 11.64 11.87 0.91
CA HIS A 48 12.41 12.35 -0.24
C HIS A 48 11.83 11.82 -1.55
N ALA A 49 11.36 10.57 -1.60
CA ALA A 49 10.76 10.01 -2.81
C ALA A 49 9.48 10.75 -3.22
N LEU A 50 8.69 11.21 -2.25
CA LEU A 50 7.50 12.04 -2.48
C LEU A 50 7.90 13.37 -3.14
N THR A 51 8.86 14.07 -2.56
CA THR A 51 9.35 15.35 -3.09
C THR A 51 9.85 15.20 -4.53
N VAL A 52 10.62 14.14 -4.80
CA VAL A 52 11.16 13.86 -6.15
C VAL A 52 10.03 13.54 -7.13
N ALA A 53 9.08 12.69 -6.75
CA ALA A 53 7.96 12.32 -7.61
C ALA A 53 7.01 13.49 -7.89
N HIS A 54 6.79 14.38 -6.90
CA HIS A 54 5.99 15.59 -7.09
C HIS A 54 6.67 16.56 -8.07
N ALA A 55 7.98 16.76 -7.94
CA ALA A 55 8.74 17.54 -8.91
C ALA A 55 8.67 16.94 -10.32
N ALA A 56 8.83 15.61 -10.44
CA ALA A 56 8.75 14.89 -11.70
C ALA A 56 7.39 15.07 -12.40
N ALA A 57 6.30 15.03 -11.63
CA ALA A 57 4.95 15.26 -12.15
C ALA A 57 4.80 16.68 -12.70
N ARG A 58 5.31 17.69 -11.99
CA ARG A 58 5.25 19.10 -12.43
C ARG A 58 6.16 19.40 -13.62
N ASP A 59 7.26 18.66 -13.76
CA ASP A 59 8.21 18.77 -14.86
C ASP A 59 7.78 18.00 -16.13
N GLY A 60 6.60 17.36 -16.09
CA GLY A 60 6.04 16.60 -17.20
C GLY A 60 6.93 15.43 -17.61
N VAL A 61 7.46 14.69 -16.64
CA VAL A 61 8.17 13.43 -16.88
C VAL A 61 7.14 12.35 -17.29
N ASP A 62 7.52 11.44 -18.17
CA ASP A 62 6.60 10.41 -18.66
C ASP A 62 6.48 9.22 -17.70
N LEU A 63 7.56 8.88 -17.00
CA LEU A 63 7.67 7.70 -16.14
C LEU A 63 8.46 8.00 -14.84
N VAL A 64 7.93 7.57 -13.69
CA VAL A 64 8.70 7.49 -12.45
C VAL A 64 8.79 6.03 -12.02
N VAL A 65 10.02 5.53 -11.85
CA VAL A 65 10.29 4.16 -11.41
C VAL A 65 10.68 4.18 -9.94
N ALA A 66 9.90 3.51 -9.09
CA ALA A 66 10.22 3.32 -7.68
C ALA A 66 11.01 2.02 -7.49
N HIS A 67 12.28 2.10 -7.07
CA HIS A 67 13.08 0.97 -6.64
C HIS A 67 13.25 0.96 -5.11
N GLY A 68 12.46 0.11 -4.44
CA GLY A 68 12.44 0.03 -2.98
C GLY A 68 11.29 -0.82 -2.45
N GLY A 69 10.95 -0.65 -1.17
CA GLY A 69 9.80 -1.32 -0.55
C GLY A 69 8.51 -0.53 -0.69
N ASP A 70 7.42 -1.06 -0.10
CA ASP A 70 6.07 -0.48 -0.13
C ASP A 70 6.03 0.99 0.32
N GLY A 71 6.78 1.38 1.36
CA GLY A 71 6.85 2.77 1.81
C GLY A 71 7.43 3.73 0.77
N THR A 72 8.46 3.33 0.03
CA THR A 72 9.01 4.16 -1.07
C THR A 72 8.06 4.21 -2.26
N VAL A 73 7.32 3.14 -2.55
CA VAL A 73 6.23 3.17 -3.54
C VAL A 73 5.12 4.12 -3.10
N ASN A 74 4.69 4.06 -1.84
CA ASN A 74 3.67 4.95 -1.28
C ASN A 74 4.10 6.42 -1.35
N GLU A 75 5.36 6.73 -1.01
CA GLU A 75 5.90 8.09 -1.15
C GLU A 75 5.86 8.57 -2.60
N VAL A 76 6.30 7.75 -3.56
CA VAL A 76 6.22 8.10 -4.99
C VAL A 76 4.76 8.34 -5.42
N VAL A 77 3.83 7.44 -5.07
CA VAL A 77 2.40 7.59 -5.39
C VAL A 77 1.83 8.89 -4.83
N ASN A 78 2.12 9.21 -3.56
CA ASN A 78 1.67 10.45 -2.95
C ASN A 78 2.29 11.70 -3.61
N GLY A 79 3.53 11.60 -4.11
CA GLY A 79 4.17 12.68 -4.86
C GLY A 79 3.55 12.87 -6.25
N LEU A 80 3.35 11.79 -6.99
CA LEU A 80 2.73 11.82 -8.33
C LEU A 80 1.31 12.40 -8.29
N LEU A 81 0.56 12.13 -7.22
CA LEU A 81 -0.84 12.54 -7.06
C LEU A 81 -1.03 13.71 -6.08
N ALA A 82 0.04 14.44 -5.74
CA ALA A 82 -0.01 15.54 -4.78
C ALA A 82 -0.95 16.67 -5.23
N ASP A 83 -0.98 16.96 -6.53
CA ASP A 83 -1.82 17.99 -7.13
C ASP A 83 -3.21 17.46 -7.60
N GLY A 84 -3.54 16.20 -7.27
CA GLY A 84 -4.80 15.54 -7.62
C GLY A 84 -4.63 14.41 -8.64
N VAL A 85 -5.76 13.85 -9.10
CA VAL A 85 -5.79 12.85 -10.18
C VAL A 85 -5.90 13.56 -11.52
N GLY A 86 -5.10 13.15 -12.48
CA GLY A 86 -5.05 13.77 -13.81
C GLY A 86 -3.84 13.29 -14.63
N GLU A 87 -3.24 14.20 -15.38
CA GLU A 87 -1.98 13.95 -16.10
C GLU A 87 -0.83 13.81 -15.10
N ALA A 88 -0.60 12.58 -14.63
CA ALA A 88 0.54 12.20 -13.83
C ALA A 88 1.46 11.27 -14.64
N PRO A 89 2.78 11.28 -14.39
CA PRO A 89 3.69 10.28 -14.92
C PRO A 89 3.20 8.86 -14.62
N ALA A 90 3.45 7.92 -15.54
CA ALA A 90 3.23 6.51 -15.25
C ALA A 90 4.17 6.05 -14.11
N LEU A 91 3.75 5.05 -13.35
CA LEU A 91 4.55 4.42 -12.31
C LEU A 91 5.16 3.11 -12.82
N GLY A 92 6.47 2.95 -12.64
CA GLY A 92 7.15 1.65 -12.69
C GLY A 92 7.55 1.22 -11.27
N VAL A 93 7.55 -0.08 -10.98
CA VAL A 93 7.96 -0.59 -9.66
C VAL A 93 8.99 -1.70 -9.82
N VAL A 94 10.13 -1.54 -9.17
CA VAL A 94 11.15 -2.59 -9.03
C VAL A 94 11.30 -2.94 -7.55
N PRO A 95 10.86 -4.12 -7.09
CA PRO A 95 10.87 -4.44 -5.68
C PRO A 95 12.27 -4.42 -5.07
N GLY A 96 12.41 -3.75 -3.92
CA GLY A 96 13.61 -3.67 -3.10
C GLY A 96 13.36 -3.92 -1.61
N GLY A 97 12.10 -4.07 -1.21
CA GLY A 97 11.67 -4.33 0.17
C GLY A 97 11.47 -5.82 0.49
N SER A 98 11.08 -6.13 1.72
CA SER A 98 10.81 -7.52 2.13
C SER A 98 9.40 -8.02 1.80
N ALA A 99 8.40 -7.12 1.75
CA ALA A 99 6.99 -7.49 1.58
C ALA A 99 6.47 -7.25 0.15
N ASN A 100 6.79 -6.07 -0.41
CA ASN A 100 6.46 -5.62 -1.77
C ASN A 100 5.01 -5.91 -2.15
N VAL A 101 4.09 -5.61 -1.24
CA VAL A 101 2.68 -5.94 -1.33
C VAL A 101 2.05 -5.36 -2.59
N PHE A 102 2.33 -4.08 -2.88
CA PHE A 102 1.76 -3.42 -4.06
C PHE A 102 2.26 -4.06 -5.36
N ALA A 103 3.57 -4.27 -5.49
CA ALA A 103 4.18 -4.90 -6.67
C ALA A 103 3.58 -6.29 -6.94
N ARG A 104 3.47 -7.12 -5.90
CA ARG A 104 2.89 -8.47 -6.03
C ARG A 104 1.43 -8.47 -6.39
N ALA A 105 0.65 -7.54 -5.83
CA ALA A 105 -0.78 -7.41 -6.16
C ALA A 105 -1.00 -7.08 -7.63
N LEU A 106 0.01 -6.48 -8.29
CA LEU A 106 0.04 -6.20 -9.72
C LEU A 106 0.64 -7.33 -10.56
N GLY A 107 1.12 -8.41 -9.95
CA GLY A 107 1.76 -9.52 -10.66
C GLY A 107 3.25 -9.29 -10.99
N ILE A 108 3.86 -8.22 -10.47
CA ILE A 108 5.28 -7.95 -10.64
C ILE A 108 6.10 -8.97 -9.84
N SER A 109 7.15 -9.49 -10.46
CA SER A 109 8.05 -10.46 -9.84
C SER A 109 8.69 -9.89 -8.58
N HIS A 110 8.94 -10.75 -7.58
CA HIS A 110 9.71 -10.37 -6.39
C HIS A 110 11.21 -10.28 -6.65
N ASP A 111 11.70 -10.94 -7.70
CA ASP A 111 13.10 -10.85 -8.11
C ASP A 111 13.31 -9.51 -8.83
N PRO A 112 14.20 -8.63 -8.34
CA PRO A 112 14.40 -7.31 -8.92
C PRO A 112 14.86 -7.36 -10.39
N VAL A 113 15.62 -8.39 -10.80
CA VAL A 113 16.09 -8.55 -12.18
C VAL A 113 14.92 -8.91 -13.08
N GLU A 114 14.09 -9.87 -12.68
CA GLU A 114 12.89 -10.24 -13.43
C GLU A 114 11.88 -9.09 -13.49
N ALA A 115 11.67 -8.38 -12.38
CA ALA A 115 10.81 -7.18 -12.36
C ALA A 115 11.32 -6.08 -13.30
N THR A 116 12.65 -5.91 -13.39
CA THR A 116 13.27 -5.00 -14.35
C THR A 116 12.98 -5.43 -15.78
N HIS A 117 13.09 -6.72 -16.07
CA HIS A 117 12.78 -7.27 -17.39
C HIS A 117 11.30 -7.06 -17.77
N GLN A 118 10.37 -7.33 -16.84
CA GLN A 118 8.95 -7.05 -17.00
C GLN A 118 8.69 -5.57 -17.30
N LEU A 119 9.33 -4.66 -16.54
CA LEU A 119 9.19 -3.22 -16.74
C LEU A 119 9.71 -2.76 -18.10
N LEU A 120 10.86 -3.27 -18.54
CA LEU A 120 11.43 -2.95 -19.85
C LEU A 120 10.51 -3.41 -20.99
N HIS A 121 9.93 -4.60 -20.88
CA HIS A 121 8.93 -5.06 -21.85
C HIS A 121 7.67 -4.19 -21.84
N ALA A 122 7.19 -3.80 -20.66
CA ALA A 122 6.04 -2.92 -20.55
C ALA A 122 6.30 -1.54 -21.18
N ILE A 123 7.53 -1.01 -21.08
CA ILE A 123 7.95 0.23 -21.75
C ILE A 123 7.98 0.05 -23.28
N GLU A 124 8.60 -1.02 -23.78
CA GLU A 124 8.72 -1.28 -25.23
C GLU A 124 7.37 -1.48 -25.90
N ASP A 125 6.48 -2.26 -25.28
CA ASP A 125 5.17 -2.62 -25.84
C ASP A 125 4.09 -1.56 -25.53
N GLY A 126 4.39 -0.59 -24.66
CA GLY A 126 3.42 0.38 -24.14
C GLY A 126 2.34 -0.27 -23.28
N HIS A 127 2.64 -1.41 -22.64
CA HIS A 127 1.72 -2.09 -21.74
C HIS A 127 1.64 -1.36 -20.41
N SER A 128 0.40 -0.99 -20.06
CA SER A 128 0.12 -0.32 -18.81
C SER A 128 -1.28 -0.65 -18.33
N ARG A 129 -1.49 -0.49 -17.03
CA ARG A 129 -2.77 -0.68 -16.37
C ARG A 129 -3.10 0.56 -15.53
N MET A 130 -4.32 1.06 -15.68
CA MET A 130 -4.84 2.01 -14.69
C MET A 130 -5.33 1.28 -13.45
N VAL A 131 -4.93 1.75 -12.27
CA VAL A 131 -5.29 1.14 -10.98
C VAL A 131 -6.05 2.15 -10.12
N GLY A 132 -7.05 1.66 -9.41
CA GLY A 132 -7.75 2.41 -8.37
C GLY A 132 -6.93 2.45 -7.08
N LEU A 133 -6.95 3.60 -6.43
CA LEU A 133 -6.25 3.84 -5.16
C LEU A 133 -7.24 4.24 -4.08
N GLY A 134 -6.85 4.00 -2.84
CA GLY A 134 -7.57 4.54 -1.70
C GLY A 134 -6.98 5.88 -1.27
N ARG A 135 -7.85 6.76 -0.76
CA ARG A 135 -7.44 8.01 -0.12
C ARG A 135 -7.96 8.01 1.31
N ALA A 136 -7.09 8.35 2.26
CA ALA A 136 -7.39 8.52 3.67
C ALA A 136 -7.06 9.96 4.07
N ASP A 137 -8.10 10.76 4.26
CA ASP A 137 -8.03 12.23 4.33
C ASP A 137 -7.25 12.79 3.13
N ASP A 138 -6.01 13.23 3.35
CA ASP A 138 -5.12 13.79 2.31
C ASP A 138 -4.03 12.84 1.83
N GLN A 139 -3.98 11.61 2.38
CA GLN A 139 -2.94 10.64 2.04
C GLN A 139 -3.48 9.54 1.14
N TRP A 140 -2.72 9.20 0.11
CA TRP A 140 -2.99 8.05 -0.74
C TRP A 140 -2.44 6.78 -0.09
N PHE A 141 -3.20 5.69 -0.24
CA PHE A 141 -2.76 4.34 0.11
C PHE A 141 -2.94 3.41 -1.08
N THR A 142 -2.01 2.48 -1.20
CA THR A 142 -1.83 1.63 -2.38
C THR A 142 -2.44 0.26 -2.18
N PHE A 143 -2.57 -0.24 -0.94
CA PHE A 143 -3.24 -1.51 -0.70
C PHE A 143 -4.06 -1.58 0.59
N ASN A 144 -3.66 -0.90 1.68
CA ASN A 144 -4.37 -1.03 2.95
C ASN A 144 -4.13 0.15 3.91
N ALA A 145 -5.15 0.51 4.67
CA ALA A 145 -5.09 1.42 5.79
C ALA A 145 -5.87 0.83 6.98
N GLY A 146 -5.52 1.21 8.21
CA GLY A 146 -6.05 0.53 9.40
C GLY A 146 -6.12 1.39 10.65
N LEU A 147 -7.14 1.14 11.47
CA LEU A 147 -7.32 1.75 12.79
C LEU A 147 -7.49 0.68 13.89
N GLY A 148 -7.00 1.01 15.08
CA GLY A 148 -7.07 0.15 16.27
C GLY A 148 -5.97 -0.92 16.26
N TRP A 149 -6.34 -2.18 16.51
CA TRP A 149 -5.38 -3.26 16.74
C TRP A 149 -4.32 -3.40 15.65
N ASP A 150 -4.68 -3.26 14.37
CA ASP A 150 -3.71 -3.27 13.25
C ASP A 150 -2.68 -2.15 13.34
N ALA A 151 -3.14 -0.92 13.54
CA ALA A 151 -2.27 0.25 13.66
C ALA A 151 -1.38 0.20 14.90
N ASP A 152 -1.86 -0.39 16.01
CA ASP A 152 -1.04 -0.65 17.19
C ASP A 152 0.14 -1.59 16.87
N VAL A 153 -0.10 -2.60 16.03
CA VAL A 153 0.93 -3.55 15.60
C VAL A 153 1.95 -2.83 14.73
N VAL A 154 1.49 -2.09 13.72
CA VAL A 154 2.36 -1.33 12.82
C VAL A 154 3.22 -0.34 13.60
N THR A 155 2.62 0.44 14.50
CA THR A 155 3.33 1.41 15.35
C THR A 155 4.37 0.71 16.23
N THR A 156 3.99 -0.40 16.88
CA THR A 156 4.92 -1.17 17.73
C THR A 156 6.10 -1.77 16.95
N VAL A 157 5.87 -2.18 15.69
CA VAL A 157 6.94 -2.70 14.82
C VAL A 157 7.89 -1.57 14.42
N ALA A 158 7.35 -0.41 14.03
CA ALA A 158 8.12 0.76 13.65
C ALA A 158 9.02 1.27 14.78
N ASP A 159 8.49 1.33 16.02
CA ASP A 159 9.24 1.79 17.20
C ASP A 159 10.41 0.86 17.58
N ARG A 160 10.31 -0.44 17.28
CA ARG A 160 11.30 -1.44 17.72
C ARG A 160 12.52 -1.55 16.81
N ARG A 161 12.41 -1.22 15.51
CA ARG A 161 13.53 -1.24 14.56
C ARG A 161 13.28 -0.33 13.37
N GLY A 162 14.30 0.46 13.01
CA GLY A 162 14.37 1.13 11.71
C GLY A 162 14.56 0.14 10.54
N LYS A 163 13.48 -0.19 9.84
CA LYS A 163 13.44 -0.67 8.44
C LYS A 163 13.63 -2.16 8.12
N GLN A 164 13.74 -3.08 9.09
CA GLN A 164 13.70 -4.54 8.77
C GLN A 164 12.34 -5.18 9.08
N THR A 165 11.52 -5.32 8.04
CA THR A 165 10.19 -5.93 8.07
C THR A 165 10.29 -7.45 7.94
N ASN A 166 10.35 -8.16 9.07
CA ASN A 166 10.23 -9.62 9.08
C ASN A 166 8.79 -10.00 9.50
N SER A 167 8.15 -10.89 8.74
CA SER A 167 6.81 -11.41 9.05
C SER A 167 6.68 -12.00 10.45
N LEU A 168 7.75 -12.58 11.01
CA LEU A 168 7.78 -13.08 12.39
C LEU A 168 7.67 -11.93 13.41
N LEU A 169 8.27 -10.77 13.13
CA LEU A 169 8.19 -9.59 13.99
C LEU A 169 6.77 -9.06 14.04
N TYR A 170 6.11 -8.92 12.88
CA TYR A 170 4.70 -8.55 12.77
C TYR A 170 3.79 -9.51 13.55
N MET A 171 3.99 -10.82 13.39
CA MET A 171 3.21 -11.82 14.13
C MET A 171 3.41 -11.70 15.65
N ARG A 172 4.65 -11.52 16.13
CA ARG A 172 4.94 -11.35 17.56
C ARG A 172 4.35 -10.05 18.10
N ALA A 173 4.40 -8.97 17.32
CA ALA A 173 3.77 -7.70 17.67
C ALA A 173 2.25 -7.83 17.72
N ALA A 174 1.61 -8.48 16.74
CA ALA A 174 0.18 -8.77 16.74
C ALA A 174 -0.29 -9.49 18.01
N ILE A 175 0.42 -10.54 18.40
CA ILE A 175 0.13 -11.27 19.64
C ILE A 175 0.33 -10.36 20.87
N ALA A 176 1.44 -9.62 20.93
CA ALA A 176 1.73 -8.74 22.05
C ALA A 176 0.69 -7.63 22.22
N CYS A 177 0.36 -6.91 21.14
CA CYS A 177 -0.65 -5.85 21.12
C CYS A 177 -2.06 -6.39 21.41
N TYR A 178 -2.35 -7.64 21.03
CA TYR A 178 -3.64 -8.26 21.35
C TYR A 178 -3.82 -8.45 22.87
N PHE A 179 -2.79 -8.94 23.56
CA PHE A 179 -2.83 -9.20 25.01
C PHE A 179 -2.55 -7.96 25.86
N ARG A 180 -1.72 -7.02 25.35
CA ARG A 180 -1.36 -5.76 26.00
C ARG A 180 -1.51 -4.62 25.00
N PRO A 181 -2.74 -4.16 24.74
CA PRO A 181 -2.99 -3.08 23.79
C PRO A 181 -2.39 -1.77 24.32
N PRO A 182 -1.47 -1.12 23.58
CA PRO A 182 -0.71 0.03 24.07
C PRO A 182 -1.60 1.24 24.38
N GLN A 183 -2.67 1.44 23.60
CA GLN A 183 -3.69 2.48 23.82
C GLN A 183 -4.98 1.90 24.42
N GLY A 184 -5.00 0.64 24.89
CA GLY A 184 -6.26 0.01 25.26
C GLY A 184 -7.13 -0.33 24.04
N ARG A 185 -8.41 -0.64 24.26
CA ARG A 185 -9.35 -1.05 23.20
C ARG A 185 -10.44 -0.01 23.00
N HIS A 186 -10.06 1.14 22.47
CA HIS A 186 -11.02 2.19 22.12
C HIS A 186 -12.11 1.67 21.18
N ALA A 187 -13.33 2.16 21.38
CA ALA A 187 -14.41 1.93 20.43
C ALA A 187 -14.19 2.84 19.23
N LEU A 188 -14.36 2.27 18.03
CA LEU A 188 -14.36 2.99 16.78
C LEU A 188 -15.79 2.98 16.26
N SER A 189 -16.29 4.12 15.78
CA SER A 189 -17.57 4.22 15.09
C SER A 189 -17.30 4.30 13.59
N VAL A 190 -17.87 3.36 12.84
CA VAL A 190 -17.82 3.36 11.38
C VAL A 190 -19.08 4.02 10.85
N HIS A 191 -18.91 4.96 9.93
CA HIS A 191 -19.99 5.66 9.24
C HIS A 191 -19.92 5.30 7.76
N LEU A 192 -20.99 4.68 7.25
CA LEU A 192 -21.18 4.38 5.84
C LEU A 192 -22.31 5.28 5.29
N PRO A 193 -22.23 5.72 4.01
CA PRO A 193 -23.31 6.49 3.40
C PRO A 193 -24.65 5.74 3.46
N GLY A 194 -25.67 6.35 4.05
CA GLY A 194 -27.02 5.79 4.11
C GLY A 194 -27.23 4.67 5.14
N GLU A 195 -26.24 4.34 5.99
CA GLU A 195 -26.40 3.40 7.10
C GLU A 195 -26.22 4.10 8.45
N GLU A 196 -26.87 3.57 9.49
CA GLU A 196 -26.65 4.01 10.85
C GLU A 196 -25.21 3.66 11.31
N PRO A 197 -24.51 4.58 12.00
CA PRO A 197 -23.17 4.33 12.48
C PRO A 197 -23.12 3.12 13.42
N PHE A 198 -22.05 2.34 13.33
CA PHE A 198 -21.91 1.15 14.15
C PHE A 198 -20.52 1.01 14.78
N GLU A 199 -20.50 0.47 16.00
CA GLU A 199 -19.25 0.30 16.75
C GLU A 199 -18.46 -0.95 16.36
N VAL A 200 -17.14 -0.76 16.28
CA VAL A 200 -16.11 -1.78 16.08
C VAL A 200 -14.91 -1.54 17.00
N ARG A 201 -13.98 -2.50 17.05
CA ARG A 201 -12.73 -2.44 17.84
C ARG A 201 -11.48 -2.34 16.98
N THR A 202 -11.62 -2.64 15.70
CA THR A 202 -10.58 -2.47 14.68
C THR A 202 -11.26 -2.42 13.32
N ALA A 203 -10.70 -1.65 12.41
CA ALA A 203 -11.15 -1.53 11.03
C ALA A 203 -9.92 -1.60 10.11
N PHE A 204 -10.01 -2.45 9.10
CA PHE A 204 -9.07 -2.54 7.98
C PHE A 204 -9.81 -2.05 6.74
N ILE A 205 -9.18 -1.16 5.98
CA ILE A 205 -9.71 -0.58 4.76
C ILE A 205 -8.71 -0.92 3.66
N SER A 206 -9.10 -1.71 2.67
CA SER A 206 -8.24 -2.11 1.56
C SER A 206 -8.83 -1.70 0.22
N ASN A 207 -8.00 -1.33 -0.75
CA ASN A 207 -8.40 -1.05 -2.14
C ASN A 207 -7.96 -2.16 -3.11
N THR A 208 -7.35 -3.24 -2.60
CA THR A 208 -7.02 -4.42 -3.40
C THR A 208 -7.03 -5.69 -2.53
N GLY A 209 -6.99 -6.86 -3.16
CA GLY A 209 -6.98 -8.16 -2.50
C GLY A 209 -6.57 -9.28 -3.47
N PRO A 210 -5.83 -10.32 -3.01
CA PRO A 210 -5.20 -10.43 -1.70
C PRO A 210 -4.02 -9.48 -1.53
N TRP A 211 -3.77 -9.09 -0.28
CA TRP A 211 -2.54 -8.40 0.15
C TRP A 211 -1.89 -9.20 1.27
N SER A 212 -0.61 -8.99 1.60
CA SER A 212 0.00 -9.70 2.74
C SER A 212 1.37 -9.17 3.15
N TYR A 213 1.54 -8.93 4.45
CA TYR A 213 2.84 -8.74 5.10
C TYR A 213 3.54 -10.06 5.51
N LEU A 214 2.91 -11.22 5.23
CA LEU A 214 3.38 -12.56 5.63
C LEU A 214 4.08 -13.29 4.49
N GLY A 215 4.89 -12.59 3.69
CA GLY A 215 5.52 -13.13 2.49
C GLY A 215 4.46 -13.63 1.50
N ASP A 216 4.72 -14.77 0.84
CA ASP A 216 3.87 -15.31 -0.24
C ASP A 216 2.50 -15.85 0.21
N ARG A 217 2.18 -15.81 1.51
CA ARG A 217 0.86 -16.23 2.00
C ARG A 217 -0.17 -15.14 1.74
N PRO A 218 -1.17 -15.32 0.88
CA PRO A 218 -2.18 -14.30 0.64
C PRO A 218 -3.04 -14.11 1.90
N LEU A 219 -3.38 -12.86 2.21
CA LEU A 219 -4.39 -12.51 3.21
C LEU A 219 -5.64 -12.01 2.48
N HIS A 220 -6.71 -12.78 2.58
CA HIS A 220 -8.00 -12.42 1.99
C HIS A 220 -8.92 -11.87 3.07
N LEU A 221 -8.99 -10.56 3.26
CA LEU A 221 -9.98 -9.95 4.16
C LEU A 221 -11.30 -9.67 3.42
N ASN A 222 -11.19 -9.07 2.24
CA ASN A 222 -12.28 -8.68 1.37
C ASN A 222 -12.16 -9.46 0.05
N ALA A 223 -13.17 -10.25 -0.28
CA ALA A 223 -13.09 -11.17 -1.42
C ALA A 223 -13.47 -10.48 -2.74
N GLY A 224 -14.26 -9.41 -2.69
CA GLY A 224 -14.67 -8.63 -3.85
C GLY A 224 -13.78 -7.43 -4.15
N THR A 225 -12.69 -7.21 -3.40
CA THR A 225 -11.83 -6.03 -3.59
C THR A 225 -10.68 -6.31 -4.54
N SER A 226 -10.58 -5.52 -5.61
CA SER A 226 -9.43 -5.40 -6.52
C SER A 226 -9.14 -3.91 -6.80
N PHE A 227 -8.04 -3.64 -7.49
CA PHE A 227 -7.72 -2.29 -8.00
C PHE A 227 -8.80 -1.70 -8.93
N ASP A 228 -9.76 -2.48 -9.39
CA ASP A 228 -10.83 -2.03 -10.30
C ASP A 228 -12.15 -1.76 -9.56
N THR A 229 -12.19 -2.02 -8.25
CA THR A 229 -13.39 -1.88 -7.40
C THR A 229 -13.18 -0.81 -6.32
N GLY A 230 -14.25 -0.47 -5.61
CA GLY A 230 -14.21 0.38 -4.43
C GLY A 230 -13.44 -0.21 -3.24
N LEU A 231 -13.52 0.48 -2.10
CA LEU A 231 -12.89 0.08 -0.85
C LEU A 231 -13.57 -1.16 -0.25
N GLY A 232 -12.76 -2.08 0.24
CA GLY A 232 -13.17 -3.14 1.15
C GLY A 232 -13.03 -2.66 2.60
N LEU A 233 -14.09 -2.81 3.39
CA LEU A 233 -14.06 -2.66 4.85
C LEU A 233 -14.09 -4.04 5.50
N PHE A 234 -13.12 -4.31 6.36
CA PHE A 234 -13.11 -5.46 7.25
C PHE A 234 -12.97 -4.98 8.69
N ALA A 235 -14.05 -5.06 9.47
CA ALA A 235 -14.07 -4.51 10.82
C ALA A 235 -14.68 -5.47 11.85
N LEU A 236 -13.99 -5.65 12.98
CA LEU A 236 -14.42 -6.56 14.04
C LEU A 236 -15.13 -5.80 15.15
N ARG A 237 -16.38 -6.15 15.41
CA ARG A 237 -17.21 -5.63 16.52
C ARG A 237 -16.65 -6.03 17.89
N ARG A 238 -16.00 -7.20 17.96
CA ARG A 238 -15.37 -7.73 19.18
C ARG A 238 -14.06 -8.44 18.86
N LEU A 239 -13.02 -8.15 19.64
CA LEU A 239 -11.71 -8.82 19.59
C LEU A 239 -11.64 -9.96 20.63
N SER A 240 -12.57 -10.92 20.57
CA SER A 240 -12.46 -12.14 21.38
C SER A 240 -11.61 -13.20 20.67
N LEU A 241 -10.88 -14.03 21.43
CA LEU A 241 -10.00 -15.07 20.87
C LEU A 241 -10.70 -15.96 19.84
N PRO A 242 -11.93 -16.46 20.06
CA PRO A 242 -12.62 -17.28 19.06
C PRO A 242 -12.95 -16.52 17.78
N THR A 243 -13.25 -15.21 17.89
CA THR A 243 -13.56 -14.34 16.75
C THR A 243 -12.30 -14.11 15.93
N VAL A 244 -11.22 -13.67 16.57
CA VAL A 244 -9.92 -13.42 15.92
C VAL A 244 -9.43 -14.70 15.24
N PHE A 245 -9.36 -15.82 15.96
CA PHE A 245 -8.92 -17.10 15.40
C PHE A 245 -9.75 -17.55 14.19
N ARG A 246 -11.08 -17.44 14.28
CA ARG A 246 -11.98 -17.77 13.16
C ARG A 246 -11.68 -16.94 11.92
N HIS A 247 -11.50 -15.63 12.08
CA HIS A 247 -11.27 -14.72 10.97
C HIS A 247 -9.85 -14.84 10.41
N THR A 248 -8.83 -15.05 11.25
CA THR A 248 -7.48 -15.39 10.79
C THR A 248 -7.48 -16.67 9.94
N ARG A 249 -8.19 -17.72 10.37
CA ARG A 249 -8.30 -18.97 9.59
C ARG A 249 -9.03 -18.76 8.26
N GLN A 250 -10.04 -17.89 8.23
CA GLN A 250 -10.75 -17.56 6.99
C GLN A 250 -9.89 -16.72 6.05
N ALA A 251 -9.09 -15.79 6.58
CA ALA A 251 -8.22 -14.91 5.80
C ALA A 251 -7.07 -15.65 5.12
N LEU A 252 -6.55 -16.70 5.76
CA LEU A 252 -5.43 -17.51 5.26
C LEU A 252 -5.85 -18.67 4.35
N ARG A 253 -7.10 -18.69 3.89
CA ARG A 253 -7.56 -19.69 2.91
C ARG A 253 -6.87 -19.45 1.57
N LYS A 254 -6.64 -20.51 0.80
CA LYS A 254 -6.10 -20.39 -0.57
C LYS A 254 -7.04 -19.65 -1.53
N GLU A 255 -8.34 -19.73 -1.28
CA GLU A 255 -9.37 -19.12 -2.11
C GLU A 255 -9.98 -17.93 -1.38
N ALA A 256 -10.10 -16.80 -2.08
CA ALA A 256 -10.86 -15.65 -1.63
C ALA A 256 -12.33 -16.04 -1.45
N LYS A 257 -12.80 -16.05 -0.20
CA LYS A 257 -14.21 -16.30 0.13
C LYS A 257 -14.67 -15.27 1.13
N ARG A 258 -15.91 -14.78 0.94
CA ARG A 258 -16.53 -13.86 1.88
C ARG A 258 -16.52 -14.46 3.29
N HIS A 259 -15.98 -13.71 4.23
CA HIS A 259 -15.93 -14.12 5.62
C HIS A 259 -17.32 -14.14 6.23
N ARG A 260 -17.57 -15.11 7.12
CA ARG A 260 -18.83 -15.21 7.86
C ARG A 260 -18.59 -15.10 9.36
N GLY A 261 -19.39 -14.28 10.03
CA GLY A 261 -19.35 -14.15 11.49
C GLY A 261 -20.22 -13.00 12.00
N ARG A 262 -20.94 -13.22 13.11
CA ARG A 262 -21.82 -12.19 13.72
C ARG A 262 -21.07 -10.97 14.27
N GLN A 263 -19.76 -11.11 14.51
CA GLN A 263 -18.91 -10.06 15.06
C GLN A 263 -18.07 -9.36 13.98
N LEU A 264 -18.38 -9.61 12.71
CA LEU A 264 -17.68 -9.03 11.56
C LEU A 264 -18.65 -8.12 10.80
N ALA A 265 -18.23 -6.89 10.55
CA ALA A 265 -18.74 -6.03 9.50
C ALA A 265 -17.80 -6.17 8.30
N CYS A 266 -18.31 -6.63 7.16
CA CYS A 266 -17.52 -6.86 5.96
C CYS A 266 -18.31 -6.42 4.72
N TYR A 267 -17.78 -5.36 4.11
CA TYR A 267 -18.32 -4.68 2.95
C TYR A 267 -17.23 -4.63 1.88
N ASP A 268 -17.63 -4.83 0.63
CA ASP A 268 -16.77 -4.72 -0.53
C ASP A 268 -17.36 -3.61 -1.42
N ASP A 269 -16.53 -3.01 -2.28
CA ASP A 269 -16.95 -2.03 -3.29
C ASP A 269 -17.58 -0.73 -2.73
N LEU A 270 -17.06 -0.22 -1.61
CA LEU A 270 -17.48 1.06 -1.05
C LEU A 270 -16.82 2.24 -1.76
N SER A 271 -17.58 3.26 -2.18
CA SER A 271 -17.02 4.50 -2.71
C SER A 271 -16.38 5.36 -1.62
N GLU A 272 -16.95 5.37 -0.41
CA GLU A 272 -16.46 6.12 0.73
C GLU A 272 -16.90 5.50 2.06
N LEU A 273 -16.15 5.81 3.12
CA LEU A 273 -16.54 5.59 4.51
C LEU A 273 -15.80 6.55 5.43
N SER A 274 -16.19 6.66 6.69
CA SER A 274 -15.33 7.28 7.70
C SER A 274 -15.31 6.48 9.00
N VAL A 275 -14.20 6.60 9.72
CA VAL A 275 -14.00 5.96 11.01
C VAL A 275 -13.65 7.02 12.03
N SER A 276 -14.43 7.09 13.12
CA SER A 276 -14.23 8.05 14.20
C SER A 276 -14.03 7.36 15.55
N ALA A 277 -13.36 8.03 16.48
CA ALA A 277 -13.14 7.58 17.85
C ALA A 277 -13.28 8.74 18.84
N GLU A 278 -13.72 8.44 20.06
CA GLU A 278 -13.82 9.42 21.14
C GLU A 278 -12.45 9.87 21.68
N GLU A 279 -11.42 9.06 21.52
CA GLU A 279 -10.03 9.39 21.83
C GLU A 279 -9.15 9.18 20.59
N PRO A 280 -8.02 9.88 20.46
CA PRO A 280 -7.09 9.64 19.36
C PRO A 280 -6.60 8.19 19.37
N VAL A 281 -6.78 7.48 18.26
CA VAL A 281 -6.32 6.09 18.08
C VAL A 281 -5.23 6.02 17.04
N ASN A 282 -4.31 5.07 17.17
CA ASN A 282 -3.31 4.80 16.14
C ASN A 282 -3.96 4.56 14.76
N PHE A 283 -3.31 5.12 13.75
CA PHE A 283 -3.67 5.02 12.34
C PHE A 283 -2.44 4.66 11.51
N GLN A 284 -2.61 3.71 10.60
CA GLN A 284 -1.57 3.26 9.68
C GLN A 284 -2.05 3.33 8.23
N VAL A 285 -1.12 3.62 7.33
CA VAL A 285 -1.30 3.61 5.87
C VAL A 285 -0.17 2.78 5.26
N ASP A 286 -0.52 1.77 4.45
CA ASP A 286 0.38 0.86 3.76
C ASP A 286 1.47 0.22 4.65
N GLY A 287 1.19 0.08 5.95
CA GLY A 287 2.11 -0.51 6.92
C GLY A 287 3.07 0.49 7.56
N ASP A 288 2.87 1.78 7.34
CA ASP A 288 3.57 2.87 8.01
C ASP A 288 2.64 3.61 8.99
N PRO A 289 3.12 3.93 10.21
CA PRO A 289 2.33 4.72 11.15
C PRO A 289 2.26 6.19 10.71
N VAL A 290 1.05 6.74 10.71
CA VAL A 290 0.75 8.14 10.34
C VAL A 290 0.48 9.02 11.59
N GLY A 291 0.52 8.39 12.75
CA GLY A 291 0.22 8.99 14.05
C GLY A 291 -1.28 8.94 14.40
N PRO A 292 -1.65 9.21 15.66
CA PRO A 292 -3.02 9.06 16.10
C PRO A 292 -4.02 9.98 15.40
N ARG A 293 -5.26 9.51 15.21
CA ARG A 293 -6.37 10.25 14.62
C ARG A 293 -7.67 10.01 15.40
N ARG A 294 -8.55 11.01 15.42
CA ARG A 294 -9.91 10.90 15.98
C ARG A 294 -10.97 10.65 14.91
N LEU A 295 -10.70 11.06 13.68
CA LEU A 295 -11.55 10.88 12.52
C LEU A 295 -10.62 10.69 11.32
N VAL A 296 -10.95 9.71 10.49
CA VAL A 296 -10.32 9.51 9.17
C VAL A 296 -11.44 9.26 8.16
N ARG A 297 -11.41 10.00 7.07
CA ARG A 297 -12.32 9.82 5.93
C ARG A 297 -11.62 9.03 4.85
N PHE A 298 -12.28 8.01 4.32
CA PHE A 298 -11.76 7.17 3.27
C PHE A 298 -12.62 7.31 2.02
N SER A 299 -11.97 7.39 0.86
CA SER A 299 -12.63 7.36 -0.44
C SER A 299 -11.87 6.45 -1.40
N SER A 300 -12.60 5.71 -2.23
CA SER A 300 -12.02 5.05 -3.41
C SER A 300 -11.89 6.07 -4.53
N VAL A 301 -10.76 6.02 -5.24
CA VAL A 301 -10.59 6.73 -6.49
C VAL A 301 -10.25 5.71 -7.56
N SER A 302 -11.24 5.40 -8.39
CA SER A 302 -11.07 4.52 -9.54
C SER A 302 -10.08 5.12 -10.54
N ALA A 303 -9.29 4.29 -11.21
CA ALA A 303 -8.43 4.72 -12.30
C ALA A 303 -7.51 5.91 -11.91
N ALA A 304 -6.95 5.86 -10.70
CA ALA A 304 -6.19 6.96 -10.12
C ALA A 304 -4.77 7.09 -10.67
N LEU A 305 -4.14 5.98 -11.05
CA LEU A 305 -2.74 5.96 -11.48
C LEU A 305 -2.49 4.93 -12.57
N THR A 306 -1.71 5.31 -13.57
CA THR A 306 -1.21 4.39 -14.60
C THR A 306 0.06 3.70 -14.11
N VAL A 307 0.11 2.38 -14.16
CA VAL A 307 1.26 1.56 -13.76
C VAL A 307 1.71 0.69 -14.94
N LEU A 308 3.01 0.63 -15.19
CA LEU A 308 3.60 -0.24 -16.23
C LEU A 308 3.74 -1.66 -15.69
N VAL A 309 2.98 -2.59 -16.30
CA VAL A 309 2.87 -4.01 -15.91
C VAL A 309 2.53 -4.89 -17.10
#